data_AF-A0A941MJF4-F1
#
_entry.id   AF-A0A941MJF4-F1
#
_cell.length_a   1.000
_cell.length_b   1.000
_cell.length_c   1.000
_cell.angle_alpha   90.00
_cell.angle_beta   90.00
_cell.angle_gamma   90.00
#
_symmetry.space_group_name_H-M   'P 1'
#
loop_
_entity.id
_entity.type
_entity.pdbx_description
1 polymer ?
#
loop_
_entity_poly.entity_id
_entity_poly.type
_entity_poly.pdbx_seq_one_letter_code
_entity_poly.pdbx_strand_id
1 'polypeptide(L)' 'MHTGVTGFEKLTEMGAIYPFHGDEMLFTLAILAFFIAFFIFQIGMEARHHKTIIGNFTASPAE' A
#
# COMPACT_ATOMS: atom_id res chain seq x y z
N MET A 1 19.22 29.39 -4.98
CA MET A 1 18.39 29.11 -3.79
C MET A 1 19.02 27.93 -3.05
N HIS A 2 19.67 28.19 -1.91
CA HIS A 2 20.07 27.14 -0.98
C HIS A 2 18.86 26.86 -0.09
N THR A 3 18.41 25.61 -0.01
CA THR A 3 17.26 25.21 0.81
C THR A 3 17.52 25.30 2.32
N GLY A 4 18.70 25.74 2.75
CA GLY A 4 19.06 26.01 4.15
C GLY A 4 19.18 24.76 5.04
N VAL A 5 18.80 23.58 4.55
CA VAL A 5 18.84 22.32 5.29
C VAL A 5 20.09 21.56 4.87
N THR A 6 21.16 21.66 5.68
CA THR A 6 22.45 20.98 5.43
C THR A 6 22.82 20.02 6.55
N GLY A 7 21.85 19.30 7.12
CA GLY A 7 22.14 18.32 8.17
C GLY A 7 20.89 17.76 8.87
N PHE A 8 21.04 16.58 9.48
CA PHE A 8 19.99 15.92 10.28
C PHE A 8 19.59 16.75 11.50
N GLU A 9 20.47 17.63 12.00
CA GLU A 9 20.15 18.56 13.09
C GLU A 9 19.04 19.58 12.76
N LYS A 10 18.70 19.72 11.48
CA LYS A 10 17.63 20.61 11.02
C LYS A 10 16.29 19.91 10.81
N LEU A 11 16.19 18.60 11.07
CA LEU A 11 14.95 17.82 10.92
C LEU A 11 13.80 18.36 11.79
N THR A 12 14.10 18.79 13.01
CA THR A 12 13.10 19.42 13.91
C THR A 12 12.61 20.76 13.38
N GLU A 13 13.46 21.52 12.68
CA GLU A 13 13.08 22.78 12.03
C GLU A 13 12.30 22.54 10.72
N MET A 14 12.43 21.36 10.11
CA MET A 14 11.64 20.99 8.92
C MET A 14 10.14 20.83 9.22
N GLY A 15 9.74 20.59 10.47
CA GLY A 15 8.33 20.55 10.86
C GLY A 15 7.57 21.84 10.52
N ALA A 16 8.24 22.99 10.54
CA ALA A 16 7.65 24.28 10.18
C ALA A 16 7.43 24.48 8.67
N ILE A 17 8.11 23.69 7.84
CA ILE A 17 8.02 23.74 6.37
C ILE A 17 7.25 22.52 5.83
N TYR A 18 7.13 21.46 6.63
CA TYR A 18 6.43 20.24 6.29
C TYR A 18 4.91 20.45 6.37
N PRO A 19 4.19 20.44 5.23
CA PRO A 19 2.79 20.83 5.19
C PRO A 19 1.83 19.79 5.79
N PHE A 20 2.34 18.60 6.15
CA PHE A 20 1.56 17.54 6.78
C PHE A 20 1.93 17.36 8.26
N HIS A 21 2.60 18.35 8.86
CA HIS A 21 2.94 18.33 10.26
C HIS A 21 1.67 18.35 11.12
N GLY A 22 1.47 17.33 11.95
CA GLY A 22 0.25 17.10 12.75
C GLY A 22 -0.73 16.10 12.14
N ASP A 23 -0.65 15.82 10.83
CA ASP A 23 -1.53 14.88 10.12
C ASP A 23 -0.84 13.54 9.81
N GLU A 24 0.37 13.32 10.31
CA GLU A 24 1.16 12.10 10.03
C GLU A 24 0.42 10.83 10.48
N MET A 25 -0.35 10.93 11.57
CA MET A 25 -1.16 9.82 12.07
C MET A 25 -2.31 9.48 11.12
N LEU A 26 -2.98 10.48 10.54
CA LEU A 26 -4.06 10.26 9.57
C LEU A 26 -3.52 9.63 8.29
N PHE A 27 -2.39 10.11 7.79
CA PHE A 27 -1.72 9.51 6.63
C PHE A 27 -1.31 8.06 6.89
N THR A 28 -0.75 7.78 8.06
CA THR A 28 -0.35 6.41 8.44
C THR A 28 -1.55 5.47 8.48
N LEU A 29 -2.66 5.91 9.07
CA LEU A 29 -3.90 5.13 9.12
C LEU A 29 -4.49 4.89 7.73
N ALA A 30 -4.48 5.91 6.87
CA ALA A 30 -4.97 5.80 5.50
C ALA A 30 -4.15 4.79 4.68
N ILE A 31 -2.82 4.85 4.78
CA ILE A 31 -1.91 3.91 4.12
C ILE A 31 -2.14 2.49 4.66
N LEU A 32 -2.25 2.33 5.99
CA LEU A 32 -2.50 1.03 6.60
C LEU A 32 -3.82 0.41 6.12
N ALA A 33 -4.89 1.19 6.08
CA ALA A 33 -6.19 0.75 5.57
C ALA A 33 -6.10 0.32 4.09
N PHE A 34 -5.38 1.08 3.26
CA PHE A 34 -5.13 0.72 1.87
C PHE A 34 -4.38 -0.61 1.73
N PHE A 35 -3.33 -0.83 2.53
CA PHE A 35 -2.58 -2.10 2.53
C PHE A 35 -3.47 -3.28 2.92
N ILE A 36 -4.29 -3.14 3.96
CA ILE A 36 -5.22 -4.20 4.38
C ILE A 36 -6.21 -4.53 3.25
N ALA A 37 -6.82 -3.51 2.63
CA ALA A 37 -7.73 -3.70 1.51
C ALA A 37 -7.04 -4.38 0.31
N PHE A 38 -5.79 -3.98 0.01
CA PHE A 38 -4.98 -4.58 -1.04
C PHE A 38 -4.74 -6.07 -0.78
N PHE A 39 -4.37 -6.48 0.45
CA PHE A 39 -4.17 -7.89 0.78
C PHE A 39 -5.46 -8.70 0.66
N ILE A 40 -6.58 -8.17 1.13
CA ILE A 40 -7.89 -8.84 0.97
C ILE A 40 -8.20 -9.05 -0.51
N PHE A 41 -7.93 -8.04 -1.34
CA PHE A 41 -8.14 -8.14 -2.78
C PHE A 41 -7.21 -9.19 -3.43
N GLN A 42 -5.93 -9.22 -3.06
CA GLN A 42 -4.97 -10.22 -3.55
C GLN A 42 -5.43 -11.65 -3.23
N ILE A 43 -5.79 -11.91 -1.97
CA ILE A 43 -6.30 -13.22 -1.54
C ILE A 43 -7.57 -13.59 -2.31
N GLY A 44 -8.47 -12.62 -2.52
CA GLY A 44 -9.69 -12.83 -3.29
C GLY A 44 -9.43 -13.17 -4.76
N MET A 45 -8.44 -12.53 -5.38
CA MET A 45 -8.03 -12.79 -6.75
C MET A 45 -7.36 -14.15 -6.89
N GLU A 46 -6.49 -14.54 -5.97
CA GLU A 46 -5.88 -15.88 -5.94
C GLU A 46 -6.93 -16.98 -5.78
N ALA A 47 -7.88 -16.80 -4.86
CA ALA A 47 -8.97 -17.75 -4.66
C ALA A 47 -9.86 -17.90 -5.91
N ARG A 48 -10.10 -16.81 -6.64
CA ARG A 48 -10.83 -16.84 -7.92
C ARG A 48 -9.99 -17.52 -9.00
N HIS A 49 -8.71 -17.20 -9.12
CA HIS A 49 -7.81 -17.82 -10.09
C HIS A 49 -7.70 -19.34 -9.87
N HIS A 50 -7.53 -19.79 -8.63
CA HIS A 50 -7.48 -21.22 -8.31
C HIS A 50 -8.77 -21.94 -8.67
N LYS A 51 -9.94 -21.34 -8.41
CA LYS A 51 -11.24 -21.91 -8.81
C LYS A 51 -11.38 -22.01 -10.33
N THR A 52 -10.95 -21.00 -11.06
CA THR A 52 -11.00 -21.00 -12.54
C THR A 52 -10.09 -22.08 -13.14
N ILE A 53 -8.88 -22.27 -12.60
CA ILE A 53 -7.95 -23.30 -13.09
C ILE A 53 -8.51 -24.70 -12.84
N ILE A 54 -9.02 -24.98 -11.64
CA ILE A 54 -9.61 -26.29 -11.31
C ILE A 54 -10.86 -26.54 -12.14
N GLY A 55 -11.73 -25.54 -12.29
CA GLY A 55 -12.94 -25.64 -13.13
C GLY A 55 -12.61 -25.99 -14.58
N ASN A 56 -11.60 -25.34 -15.17
CA ASN A 56 -11.15 -25.64 -16.52
C ASN A 56 -10.49 -27.02 -16.65
N PHE A 57 -9.75 -27.49 -15.64
CA PHE A 57 -9.16 -28.83 -15.63
C PHE A 57 -10.22 -29.94 -15.56
N THR A 58 -11.29 -29.74 -14.78
CA THR A 58 -12.41 -30.69 -14.67
C THR A 58 -13.39 -30.63 -15.85
N ALA A 59 -13.36 -29.54 -16.62
CA ALA A 59 -14.21 -29.34 -17.79
C ALA A 59 -13.49 -29.68 -19.10
N SER A 60 -12.18 -29.92 -19.10
CA SER A 60 -11.50 -30.54 -20.23
C SER A 60 -11.92 -32.01 -20.24
N PRO A 61 -12.76 -32.45 -21.19
CA PRO A 61 -12.96 -33.88 -21.37
C PRO A 61 -11.59 -34.47 -21.68
N ALA A 62 -11.32 -35.64 -21.10
CA ALA A 62 -10.24 -36.49 -21.57
C ALA A 62 -10.47 -36.74 -23.06
N GLU A 63 -9.69 -36.05 -23.90
CA GLU A 63 -9.39 -36.54 -25.25
C GLU A 63 -8.40 -37.70 -25.15
#